data_AF-A0A9X9A0P9-F1
#
_entry.id   AF-A0A9X9A0P9-F1
#
_cell.length_a   1.000
_cell.length_b   1.000
_cell.length_c   1.000
_cell.angle_alpha   90.00
_cell.angle_beta   90.00
_cell.angle_gamma   90.00
#
_symmetry.space_group_name_H-M   'P 1'
#
loop_
_entity.id
_entity.type
_entity.pdbx_description
1 polymer ?
#
loop_
_entity_poly.entity_id
_entity_poly.type
_entity_poly.pdbx_seq_one_letter_code
_entity_poly.pdbx_strand_id
1 'polypeptide(L)'
;MVRQNLGLMYATQNLSPLAIRYLSEVNQKMPNNYKALFIEAREHMKEGNHSVAKDLIAKGYSVCQEIENIEYLHHFKILDAMNGGFPAEALEMTVLKGVSYFKEQELFEFIKEYEEYLAIAFYKEHNHIKASHYFYSCSQAGKKVIEKEALK
;
A
#
# COMPACT_ATOMS: atom_id res chain seq x y z
N MET A 1 -19.04 -6.78 6.36
CA MET A 1 -18.30 -7.93 5.79
C MET A 1 -18.49 -8.05 4.28
N VAL A 2 -19.69 -8.32 3.75
CA VAL A 2 -19.92 -8.50 2.29
C VAL A 2 -19.44 -7.31 1.43
N ARG A 3 -19.83 -6.07 1.79
CA ARG A 3 -19.42 -4.86 1.04
C ARG A 3 -17.92 -4.61 1.05
N GLN A 4 -17.23 -4.94 2.15
CA GLN A 4 -15.77 -4.79 2.26
C GLN A 4 -15.06 -5.76 1.32
N ASN A 5 -15.54 -7.01 1.26
CA ASN A 5 -14.99 -8.02 0.34
C ASN A 5 -15.26 -7.63 -1.13
N LEU A 6 -16.43 -7.07 -1.43
CA LEU A 6 -16.73 -6.54 -2.78
C LEU A 6 -15.82 -5.36 -3.13
N GLY A 7 -15.62 -4.41 -2.21
CA GLY A 7 -14.68 -3.30 -2.40
C GLY A 7 -13.26 -3.78 -2.69
N LEU A 8 -12.77 -4.75 -1.93
CA LEU A 8 -11.47 -5.38 -2.15
C LEU A 8 -11.40 -6.12 -3.50
N MET A 9 -12.43 -6.89 -3.86
CA MET A 9 -12.51 -7.60 -5.14
C MET A 9 -12.48 -6.64 -6.33
N TYR A 10 -13.18 -5.52 -6.27
CA TYR A 10 -13.13 -4.52 -7.36
C TYR A 10 -11.76 -3.83 -7.42
N ALA A 11 -11.13 -3.57 -6.26
CA ALA A 11 -9.78 -3.01 -6.22
C ALA A 11 -8.73 -3.93 -6.87
N THR A 12 -8.83 -5.25 -6.68
CA THR A 12 -7.93 -6.22 -7.32
C THR A 12 -8.16 -6.36 -8.83
N GLN A 13 -9.37 -6.05 -9.31
CA GLN A 13 -9.72 -6.03 -10.74
C GLN A 13 -9.42 -4.68 -11.41
N ASN A 14 -8.78 -3.73 -10.71
CA ASN A 14 -8.56 -2.34 -11.18
C ASN A 14 -9.85 -1.61 -11.55
N LEU A 15 -10.98 -1.95 -10.91
CA LEU A 15 -12.26 -1.28 -11.05
C LEU A 15 -12.43 -0.22 -9.94
N SER A 16 -11.52 0.76 -9.92
CA SER A 16 -11.39 1.74 -8.83
C SER A 16 -12.68 2.51 -8.51
N PRO A 17 -13.49 2.99 -9.48
CA PRO A 17 -14.76 3.67 -9.17
C PRO A 17 -15.75 2.79 -8.40
N LEU A 18 -15.84 1.49 -8.74
CA LEU A 18 -16.70 0.55 -8.01
C LEU A 18 -16.13 0.24 -6.63
N ALA A 19 -14.81 0.03 -6.54
CA ALA A 19 -14.13 -0.21 -5.28
C ALA A 19 -14.37 0.94 -4.29
N ILE A 20 -14.13 2.19 -4.72
CA ILE A 20 -14.39 3.41 -3.95
C ILE A 20 -15.84 3.41 -3.45
N ARG A 21 -16.83 3.24 -4.33
CA ARG A 21 -18.25 3.26 -3.94
C ARG A 21 -18.55 2.29 -2.79
N TYR A 22 -18.11 1.04 -2.92
CA TYR A 22 -18.36 0.04 -1.87
C TYR A 22 -17.58 0.31 -0.58
N LEU A 23 -16.35 0.80 -0.68
CA LEU A 23 -15.51 1.09 0.49
C LEU A 23 -15.99 2.34 1.24
N SER A 24 -16.43 3.38 0.54
CA SER A 24 -17.05 4.56 1.17
C SER A 24 -18.29 4.17 1.96
N GLU A 25 -19.15 3.28 1.45
CA GLU A 25 -20.30 2.75 2.20
C GLU A 25 -19.88 1.98 3.46
N VAL A 26 -18.75 1.27 3.42
CA VAL A 26 -18.19 0.59 4.60
C VAL A 26 -17.69 1.63 5.61
N ASN A 27 -16.92 2.63 5.17
CA ASN A 27 -16.32 3.64 6.04
C ASN A 27 -17.36 4.63 6.60
N GLN A 28 -18.49 4.82 5.95
CA GLN A 28 -19.63 5.56 6.53
C GLN A 28 -20.25 4.80 7.71
N LYS A 29 -20.32 3.46 7.65
CA LYS A 29 -20.91 2.63 8.71
C LYS A 29 -19.92 2.27 9.82
N MET A 30 -18.65 2.12 9.46
CA MET A 30 -17.57 1.74 10.36
C MET A 30 -16.39 2.69 10.12
N PRO A 31 -16.46 3.93 10.65
CA PRO A 31 -15.50 4.99 10.35
C PRO A 31 -14.07 4.68 10.77
N ASN A 32 -13.88 3.73 11.70
CA ASN A 32 -12.56 3.32 12.20
C ASN A 32 -12.06 2.01 11.55
N ASN A 33 -12.66 1.59 10.42
CA ASN A 33 -12.18 0.42 9.70
C ASN A 33 -10.91 0.76 8.89
N TYR A 34 -9.76 0.70 9.55
CA TYR A 34 -8.47 1.07 8.96
C TYR A 34 -8.14 0.32 7.67
N LYS A 35 -8.57 -0.96 7.53
CA LYS A 35 -8.36 -1.73 6.28
C LYS A 35 -9.16 -1.15 5.12
N ALA A 36 -10.43 -0.81 5.37
CA ALA A 36 -11.27 -0.19 4.36
C ALA A 36 -10.78 1.22 4.01
N LEU A 37 -10.37 2.02 5.00
CA LEU A 37 -9.75 3.34 4.79
C LEU A 37 -8.49 3.24 3.91
N PHE A 38 -7.61 2.27 4.19
CA PHE A 38 -6.39 2.06 3.42
C PHE A 38 -6.68 1.75 1.95
N ILE A 39 -7.59 0.79 1.69
CA ILE A 39 -7.92 0.40 0.31
C ILE A 39 -8.61 1.58 -0.40
N GLU A 40 -9.56 2.26 0.24
CA GLU A 40 -10.27 3.40 -0.37
C GLU A 40 -9.30 4.53 -0.73
N ALA A 41 -8.37 4.86 0.16
CA ALA A 41 -7.34 5.85 -0.10
C ALA A 41 -6.47 5.48 -1.30
N ARG A 42 -6.05 4.21 -1.39
CA ARG A 42 -5.24 3.70 -2.49
C ARG A 42 -5.99 3.80 -3.82
N GLU A 43 -7.28 3.47 -3.85
CA GLU A 43 -8.09 3.58 -5.07
C GLU A 43 -8.33 5.05 -5.45
N HIS A 44 -8.55 5.96 -4.49
CA HIS A 44 -8.60 7.40 -4.79
C HIS A 44 -7.28 7.92 -5.37
N MET A 45 -6.14 7.46 -4.85
CA MET A 45 -4.82 7.83 -5.37
C MET A 45 -4.65 7.37 -6.84
N LYS A 46 -5.10 6.15 -7.19
CA LYS A 46 -5.06 5.66 -8.58
C LYS A 46 -5.88 6.53 -9.55
N GLU A 47 -7.02 7.03 -9.07
CA GLU A 47 -7.90 7.93 -9.84
C GLU A 47 -7.43 9.39 -9.85
N GLY A 48 -6.27 9.70 -9.24
CA GLY A 48 -5.74 11.07 -9.15
C GLY A 48 -6.44 11.96 -8.12
N ASN A 49 -7.31 11.40 -7.27
CA ASN A 49 -8.04 12.11 -6.23
C ASN A 49 -7.18 12.31 -4.97
N HIS A 50 -6.01 12.95 -5.13
CA HIS A 50 -4.95 13.02 -4.10
C HIS A 50 -5.39 13.66 -2.79
N SER A 51 -6.27 14.67 -2.83
CA SER A 51 -6.79 15.32 -1.62
C SER A 51 -7.62 14.35 -0.78
N VAL A 52 -8.53 13.61 -1.41
CA VAL A 52 -9.40 12.65 -0.72
C VAL A 52 -8.58 11.49 -0.17
N ALA A 53 -7.62 10.99 -0.96
CA ALA A 53 -6.68 9.98 -0.51
C ALA A 53 -5.92 10.44 0.75
N LYS A 54 -5.43 11.68 0.77
CA LYS A 54 -4.71 12.26 1.91
C LYS A 54 -5.55 12.28 3.18
N ASP A 55 -6.81 12.70 3.09
CA ASP A 55 -7.72 12.75 4.25
C ASP A 55 -8.00 11.34 4.81
N LEU A 56 -8.23 10.37 3.92
CA LEU A 56 -8.44 8.96 4.30
C LEU A 56 -7.17 8.35 4.93
N ILE A 57 -5.99 8.66 4.40
CA ILE A 57 -4.69 8.24 4.93
C ILE A 57 -4.48 8.78 6.34
N ALA A 58 -4.67 10.09 6.55
CA ALA A 58 -4.51 10.72 7.85
C ALA A 58 -5.45 10.12 8.90
N LYS A 59 -6.70 9.88 8.51
CA LYS A 59 -7.69 9.21 9.38
C LYS A 59 -7.28 7.78 9.72
N GLY A 60 -6.92 6.99 8.71
CA GLY A 60 -6.50 5.60 8.90
C GLY A 60 -5.24 5.47 9.75
N TYR A 61 -4.26 6.36 9.55
CA TYR A 61 -3.06 6.46 10.37
C TYR A 61 -3.40 6.71 11.84
N SER A 62 -4.27 7.70 12.11
CA SER A 62 -4.69 8.05 13.48
C SER A 62 -5.36 6.88 14.18
N VAL A 63 -6.28 6.18 13.49
CA VAL A 63 -6.92 4.96 14.01
C VAL A 63 -5.88 3.89 14.34
N CYS A 64 -4.89 3.66 13.47
CA CYS A 64 -3.83 2.68 13.71
C CYS A 64 -2.91 3.08 14.86
N GLN A 65 -2.71 4.37 15.13
CA GLN A 65 -1.96 4.83 16.30
C GLN A 65 -2.70 4.50 17.59
N GLU A 66 -4.01 4.73 17.63
CA GLU A 66 -4.84 4.45 18.82
C GLU A 66 -4.86 2.97 19.21
N ILE A 67 -4.84 2.07 18.22
CA ILE A 67 -4.85 0.61 18.44
C ILE A 67 -3.45 -0.02 18.37
N GLU A 68 -2.40 0.80 18.30
CA GLU A 68 -1.00 0.36 18.23
C GLU A 68 -0.70 -0.64 17.09
N ASN A 69 -1.38 -0.50 15.94
CA ASN A 69 -1.18 -1.38 14.79
C ASN A 69 0.02 -0.93 13.94
N ILE A 70 1.21 -1.40 14.34
CA ILE A 70 2.50 -1.04 13.73
C ILE A 70 2.54 -1.35 12.22
N GLU A 71 2.02 -2.51 11.80
CA GLU A 71 1.99 -2.91 10.39
C GLU A 71 1.30 -1.87 9.52
N TYR A 72 0.08 -1.47 9.90
CA TYR A 72 -0.68 -0.48 9.12
C TYR A 72 -0.13 0.94 9.26
N LEU A 73 0.57 1.28 10.35
CA LEU A 73 1.29 2.55 10.44
C LEU A 73 2.36 2.65 9.35
N HIS A 74 3.05 1.56 9.02
CA HIS A 74 3.99 1.53 7.90
C HIS A 74 3.25 1.65 6.55
N HIS A 75 2.17 0.89 6.36
CA HIS A 75 1.37 0.97 5.13
C HIS A 75 0.85 2.39 4.85
N PHE A 76 0.29 3.07 5.84
CA PHE A 76 -0.23 4.42 5.69
C PHE A 76 0.88 5.45 5.44
N LYS A 77 2.03 5.35 6.10
CA LYS A 77 3.19 6.23 5.83
C LYS A 77 3.71 6.09 4.40
N ILE A 78 3.81 4.86 3.92
CA ILE A 78 4.23 4.60 2.54
C ILE A 78 3.19 5.17 1.57
N LEU A 79 1.90 4.92 1.80
CA LEU A 79 0.83 5.43 0.96
C LEU A 79 0.78 6.97 0.93
N ASP A 80 1.05 7.64 2.05
CA ASP A 80 1.15 9.11 2.12
C ASP A 80 2.30 9.64 1.24
N ALA A 81 3.48 9.01 1.33
CA ALA A 81 4.64 9.37 0.52
C ALA A 81 4.39 9.16 -0.98
N MET A 82 3.70 8.08 -1.34
CA MET A 82 3.26 7.81 -2.73
C MET A 82 2.27 8.87 -3.21
N ASN A 83 1.27 9.20 -2.40
CA ASN A 83 0.23 10.16 -2.74
C ASN A 83 0.77 11.59 -2.85
N GLY A 84 1.77 11.94 -2.04
CA GLY A 84 2.45 13.23 -2.06
C GLY A 84 3.35 13.45 -3.28
N GLY A 85 3.61 12.42 -4.09
CA GLY A 85 4.47 12.52 -5.26
C GLY A 85 5.92 12.89 -4.92
N PHE A 86 6.42 12.40 -3.78
CA PHE A 86 7.79 12.67 -3.36
C PHE A 86 8.81 12.08 -4.34
N PRO A 87 10.01 12.69 -4.48
CA PRO A 87 11.10 12.09 -5.23
C PRO A 87 11.40 10.67 -4.77
N ALA A 88 11.84 9.82 -5.69
CA ALA A 88 12.04 8.39 -5.41
C ALA A 88 13.00 8.15 -4.24
N GLU A 89 14.03 8.99 -4.03
CA GLU A 89 14.91 8.89 -2.85
C GLU A 89 14.18 9.14 -1.52
N ALA A 90 13.28 10.12 -1.47
CA ALA A 90 12.52 10.42 -0.25
C ALA A 90 11.49 9.33 0.05
N LEU A 91 10.86 8.79 -1.01
CA LEU A 91 9.99 7.63 -0.93
C LEU A 91 10.74 6.39 -0.46
N GLU A 92 11.93 6.13 -1.01
CA GLU A 92 12.82 5.00 -0.66
C GLU A 92 13.09 4.97 0.85
N MET A 93 13.44 6.10 1.45
CA MET A 93 13.65 6.18 2.90
C MET A 93 12.43 5.74 3.73
N THR A 94 11.22 6.02 3.25
CA THR A 94 9.97 5.66 3.92
C THR A 94 9.65 4.19 3.72
N VAL A 95 9.79 3.69 2.49
CA VAL A 95 9.58 2.29 2.13
C VAL A 95 10.55 1.37 2.87
N LEU A 96 11.84 1.69 2.93
CA LEU A 96 12.84 0.85 3.60
C LEU A 96 12.57 0.68 5.10
N LYS A 97 12.00 1.70 5.77
CA LYS A 97 11.54 1.56 7.17
C LYS A 97 10.42 0.54 7.30
N GLY A 98 9.46 0.54 6.37
CA GLY A 98 8.40 -0.47 6.31
C GLY A 98 8.92 -1.86 5.96
N VAL A 99 9.79 -1.96 4.94
CA VAL A 99 10.41 -3.22 4.50
C VAL A 99 11.17 -3.89 5.64
N SER A 100 11.88 -3.13 6.48
CA SER A 100 12.54 -3.69 7.67
C SER A 100 11.54 -4.42 8.57
N TYR A 101 10.42 -3.77 8.91
CA TYR A 101 9.35 -4.37 9.71
C TYR A 101 8.71 -5.58 9.00
N PHE A 102 8.34 -5.44 7.72
CA PHE A 102 7.71 -6.52 6.95
C PHE A 102 8.61 -7.74 6.83
N LYS A 103 9.93 -7.56 6.78
CA LYS A 103 10.89 -8.65 6.72
C LYS A 103 10.95 -9.42 8.03
N GLU A 104 10.91 -8.74 9.17
CA GLU A 104 10.85 -9.39 10.49
C GLU A 104 9.55 -10.17 10.69
N GLN A 105 8.45 -9.69 10.11
CA GLN A 105 7.13 -10.35 10.18
C GLN A 105 6.89 -11.36 9.03
N GLU A 106 7.89 -11.60 8.17
CA GLU A 106 7.79 -12.48 6.99
C GLU A 106 6.62 -12.16 6.04
N LEU A 107 6.30 -10.88 5.90
CA LEU A 107 5.24 -10.34 5.04
C LEU A 107 5.80 -9.99 3.64
N PHE A 108 6.29 -11.02 2.93
CA PHE A 108 6.98 -10.87 1.65
C PHE A 108 6.10 -10.31 0.53
N GLU A 109 4.78 -10.46 0.62
CA GLU A 109 3.81 -9.89 -0.30
C GLU A 109 3.89 -8.36 -0.35
N PHE A 110 4.07 -7.71 0.81
CA PHE A 110 4.16 -6.26 0.91
C PHE A 110 5.55 -5.75 0.52
N ILE A 111 6.60 -6.52 0.84
CA ILE A 111 7.95 -6.21 0.36
C ILE A 111 7.95 -6.18 -1.16
N LYS A 112 7.38 -7.22 -1.80
CA LYS A 112 7.24 -7.30 -3.25
C LYS A 112 6.49 -6.08 -3.81
N GLU A 113 5.30 -5.76 -3.30
CA GLU A 113 4.47 -4.64 -3.78
C GLU A 113 5.22 -3.29 -3.69
N TYR A 114 5.86 -3.02 -2.55
CA TYR A 114 6.52 -1.72 -2.34
C TYR A 114 7.85 -1.58 -3.05
N GLU A 115 8.63 -2.66 -3.18
CA GLU A 115 9.85 -2.64 -3.97
C GLU A 115 9.56 -2.51 -5.47
N GLU A 116 8.47 -3.12 -5.97
CA GLU A 116 8.01 -2.89 -7.35
C GLU A 116 7.68 -1.41 -7.58
N TYR A 117 6.98 -0.79 -6.63
CA TYR A 117 6.66 0.63 -6.73
C TYR A 117 7.91 1.52 -6.74
N LEU A 118 8.88 1.24 -5.86
CA LEU A 118 10.18 1.94 -5.88
C LEU A 118 10.90 1.76 -7.21
N ALA A 119 10.91 0.55 -7.76
CA ALA A 119 11.54 0.26 -9.03
C ALA A 119 10.96 1.14 -10.16
N ILE A 120 9.63 1.25 -10.21
CA ILE A 120 8.92 2.09 -11.17
C ILE A 120 9.21 3.58 -10.92
N ALA A 121 9.23 4.03 -9.66
CA ALA A 121 9.53 5.43 -9.32
C ALA A 121 10.94 5.83 -9.79
N PHE A 122 11.97 5.04 -9.44
CA PHE A 122 13.34 5.30 -9.90
C PHE A 122 13.48 5.17 -11.42
N TYR A 123 12.73 4.28 -12.06
CA TYR A 123 12.74 4.17 -13.52
C TYR A 123 12.22 5.45 -14.20
N LYS A 124 11.11 6.02 -13.68
CA LYS A 124 10.54 7.29 -14.18
C LYS A 124 11.50 8.47 -14.00
N GLU A 125 12.36 8.42 -12.99
CA GLU A 125 13.40 9.42 -12.74
C GLU A 125 14.74 9.11 -13.46
N HIS A 126 14.75 8.14 -14.38
CA HIS A 126 15.95 7.70 -15.13
C HIS A 126 17.09 7.13 -14.26
N ASN A 127 16.82 6.80 -13.00
CA ASN A 127 17.76 6.11 -12.12
C ASN A 127 17.69 4.59 -12.33
N HIS A 128 18.18 4.15 -13.48
CA HIS A 128 18.07 2.75 -13.92
C HIS A 128 18.82 1.76 -13.01
N ILE A 129 19.86 2.19 -12.30
CA ILE A 129 20.62 1.35 -11.36
C ILE A 129 19.73 0.97 -10.18
N LYS A 130 19.13 1.95 -9.50
CA LYS A 130 18.21 1.68 -8.39
C LYS A 130 16.94 0.98 -8.86
N ALA A 131 16.41 1.37 -10.02
CA ALA A 131 15.26 0.67 -10.61
C ALA A 131 15.53 -0.82 -10.80
N SER A 132 16.66 -1.17 -11.41
CA SER A 132 17.07 -2.58 -11.62
C SER A 132 17.27 -3.32 -10.30
N HIS A 133 17.91 -2.69 -9.32
CA HIS A 133 18.08 -3.26 -7.97
C HIS A 133 16.73 -3.62 -7.34
N TYR A 134 15.76 -2.71 -7.35
CA TYR A 134 14.46 -2.95 -6.74
C TYR A 134 13.60 -3.94 -7.53
N PHE A 135 13.68 -3.97 -8.87
CA PHE A 135 13.04 -5.04 -9.64
C PHE A 135 13.60 -6.43 -9.30
N TYR A 136 14.92 -6.54 -9.11
CA TYR A 136 15.54 -7.80 -8.70
C TYR A 136 15.12 -8.21 -7.28
N SER A 137 15.11 -7.26 -6.34
CA SER A 137 14.72 -7.50 -4.94
C SER A 137 13.25 -7.94 -4.85
N CYS A 138 12.35 -7.24 -5.54
CA CYS A 138 10.94 -7.59 -5.64
C CYS A 138 10.75 -9.01 -6.21
N SER A 139 11.51 -9.38 -7.25
CA SER A 139 11.50 -10.73 -7.80
C SER A 139 11.91 -11.79 -6.75
N GLN A 140 12.91 -11.51 -5.91
CA GLN A 140 13.28 -12.43 -4.82
C GLN A 140 12.20 -12.51 -3.74
N ALA A 141 11.58 -11.39 -3.36
CA ALA A 141 10.46 -11.39 -2.43
C ALA A 141 9.29 -12.23 -2.98
N GLY A 142 9.00 -12.12 -4.28
CA GLY A 142 7.99 -12.94 -4.96
C GLY A 142 8.25 -14.44 -4.89
N LYS A 143 9.51 -14.89 -5.03
CA LYS A 143 9.86 -16.32 -4.85
C LYS A 143 9.53 -16.80 -3.44
N LYS A 144 9.84 -16.00 -2.41
CA LYS A 144 9.54 -16.34 -1.01
C LYS A 144 8.04 -16.43 -0.73
N VAL A 145 7.22 -15.60 -1.39
CA VAL A 145 5.76 -15.72 -1.30
C VAL A 145 5.31 -17.09 -1.80
N ILE A 146 5.79 -17.52 -2.97
CA ILE A 146 5.44 -18.82 -3.57
C ILE A 146 5.90 -19.98 -2.67
N GLU A 147 7.14 -19.91 -2.15
CA GLU A 147 7.66 -20.91 -1.21
C GLU A 147 6.80 -21.04 0.05
N LYS A 148 6.37 -19.90 0.63
CA LYS A 148 5.49 -19.87 1.80
C LYS A 148 4.10 -20.42 1.50
N GLU A 149 3.56 -20.17 0.31
CA GLU A 149 2.27 -20.72 -0.14
C GLU A 149 2.33 -22.24 -0.38
N ALA A 150 3.45 -22.76 -0.89
CA ALA A 150 3.64 -24.19 -1.13
C ALA A 150 3.78 -25.03 0.16
N LEU A 151 4.01 -24.39 1.31
CA LEU A 151 4.10 -25.02 2.63
C LEU A 151 2.75 -25.11 3.36
N LYS A 152 1.69 -24.50 2.83
CA LYS A 152 0.32 -24.54 3.38
C LYS A 152 -0.50 -25.68 2.79
#